data_AF-A0A2K0WQR4-F1
#
_entry.id   AF-A0A2K0WQR4-F1
#
_cell.length_a   1.000
_cell.length_b   1.000
_cell.length_c   1.000
_cell.angle_alpha   90.00
_cell.angle_beta   90.00
_cell.angle_gamma   90.00
#
_symmetry.space_group_name_H-M   'P 1'
#
loop_
_entity.id
_entity.type
_entity.pdbx_description
1 polymer ?
#
loop_
_entity_poly.entity_id
_entity_poly.type
_entity_poly.pdbx_seq_one_letter_code
_entity_poly.pdbx_strand_id
1 'polypeptide(L)'
;MFSRIKDKFSTKKSSSTENHTHLNMGNSNSNSNPKNNNNPFLDVPEEAPPTYESTQRIAPLLDVPQRAVSPAPSMSSITSAEDKYAFLSTFDTIFVIDDSGSMAGRSWREVREALSTIAPICTSHDPDGIDVYFLNHRSPAAGTGVQAPGGYFQIRDANQVQRLFESVRPRGATPTGSRLHSILKPYVAHLSRRAANIDSTKPVNIIVITDGCPTDDPESIIVHHARKLDQIEAPPHQVGIQFFQVGNELGATKALRELDDDLADQGIRDMVDTATWNSTTSDNSKALTADGILKVVLGAVVRRLDRKSTRSSPQGRRH
;
A
#
# COMPACT_ATOMS: atom_id res chain seq x y z
N MET A 1 4.01 71.80 -12.81
CA MET A 1 3.87 71.08 -14.09
C MET A 1 3.17 69.77 -13.77
N PHE A 2 1.82 69.72 -13.70
CA PHE A 2 0.88 69.38 -14.79
C PHE A 2 1.26 68.05 -15.48
N SER A 3 0.46 66.97 -15.54
CA SER A 3 -0.99 66.74 -15.35
C SER A 3 -1.23 65.22 -15.14
N ARG A 4 -1.98 64.74 -14.13
CA ARG A 4 -3.40 64.26 -14.17
C ARG A 4 -4.06 64.14 -15.55
N ILE A 5 -4.60 62.96 -15.88
CA ILE A 5 -5.89 62.79 -16.54
C ILE A 5 -6.58 61.54 -15.96
N LYS A 6 -7.82 61.77 -15.53
CA LYS A 6 -8.87 60.82 -15.14
C LYS A 6 -9.81 60.64 -16.33
N ASP A 7 -10.78 59.73 -16.15
CA ASP A 7 -12.08 59.63 -16.82
C ASP A 7 -12.14 58.63 -17.97
N LYS A 8 -13.25 57.91 -18.22
CA LYS A 8 -14.46 57.47 -17.48
C LYS A 8 -15.29 56.72 -18.54
N PHE A 9 -16.10 55.74 -18.12
CA PHE A 9 -17.36 55.26 -18.72
C PHE A 9 -17.45 55.04 -20.25
N SER A 10 -17.90 53.84 -20.66
CA SER A 10 -19.33 53.68 -21.02
C SER A 10 -19.66 52.26 -21.47
N THR A 11 -20.78 51.81 -20.91
CA THR A 11 -21.66 50.68 -21.21
C THR A 11 -22.12 50.65 -22.67
N LYS A 12 -22.32 49.46 -23.25
CA LYS A 12 -23.43 49.20 -24.18
C LYS A 12 -23.86 47.74 -24.20
N LYS A 13 -25.14 47.56 -23.84
CA LYS A 13 -26.03 46.41 -24.10
C LYS A 13 -26.43 46.36 -25.59
N SER A 14 -26.86 45.17 -26.02
CA SER A 14 -28.01 44.82 -26.91
C SER A 14 -27.60 43.83 -28.00
N SER A 15 -28.34 42.82 -28.44
CA SER A 15 -29.59 42.14 -28.04
C SER A 15 -29.88 41.12 -29.16
N SER A 16 -30.58 40.03 -28.79
CA SER A 16 -31.46 39.17 -29.63
C SER A 16 -30.85 38.46 -30.85
N THR A 17 -31.10 37.17 -31.07
CA THR A 17 -32.44 36.69 -31.48
C THR A 17 -32.61 35.19 -31.19
N GLU A 18 -33.83 34.88 -30.74
CA GLU A 18 -34.42 33.58 -30.47
C GLU A 18 -34.65 32.76 -31.77
N ASN A 19 -34.75 31.44 -31.63
CA ASN A 19 -35.70 30.66 -32.42
C ASN A 19 -36.18 29.45 -31.59
N HIS A 20 -37.40 29.57 -31.09
CA HIS A 20 -38.25 28.50 -30.61
C HIS A 20 -38.89 27.77 -31.80
N THR A 21 -38.91 26.44 -31.76
CA THR A 21 -40.07 25.67 -32.24
C THR A 21 -40.32 24.47 -31.33
N HIS A 22 -41.44 24.57 -30.64
CA HIS A 22 -42.17 23.51 -29.93
C HIS A 22 -42.79 22.53 -30.94
N LEU A 23 -43.12 21.31 -30.49
CA LEU A 23 -44.27 20.44 -30.84
C LEU A 23 -43.85 18.97 -30.62
N ASN A 24 -44.66 18.00 -30.21
CA ASN A 24 -45.84 17.88 -29.35
C ASN A 24 -46.07 16.35 -29.23
N MET A 25 -46.71 15.95 -28.14
CA MET A 25 -47.35 14.67 -27.82
C MET A 25 -47.67 13.69 -28.98
N GLY A 26 -47.41 12.40 -28.74
CA GLY A 26 -47.92 11.28 -29.53
C GLY A 26 -48.10 10.02 -28.69
N ASN A 27 -49.24 9.95 -27.99
CA ASN A 27 -49.80 8.75 -27.37
C ASN A 27 -50.37 7.81 -28.45
N SER A 28 -50.13 6.49 -28.36
CA SER A 28 -51.02 5.46 -28.93
C SER A 28 -50.82 4.09 -28.28
N ASN A 29 -51.86 3.75 -27.54
CA ASN A 29 -52.28 2.48 -26.97
C ASN A 29 -52.33 1.30 -27.98
N SER A 30 -52.04 0.07 -27.52
CA SER A 30 -53.05 -0.99 -27.29
C SER A 30 -52.59 -2.45 -27.56
N ASN A 31 -52.83 -3.28 -26.54
CA ASN A 31 -53.34 -4.67 -26.53
C ASN A 31 -52.67 -5.81 -27.32
N SER A 32 -52.18 -6.82 -26.57
CA SER A 32 -52.94 -8.06 -26.35
C SER A 32 -52.36 -8.92 -25.21
N ASN A 33 -53.25 -9.40 -24.34
CA ASN A 33 -53.05 -10.17 -23.11
C ASN A 33 -53.00 -11.71 -23.39
N PRO A 34 -53.16 -12.64 -22.41
CA PRO A 34 -52.12 -13.47 -21.78
C PRO A 34 -52.28 -14.99 -22.03
N LYS A 35 -51.35 -15.80 -21.46
CA LYS A 35 -51.52 -17.14 -20.84
C LYS A 35 -50.36 -18.09 -21.18
N ASN A 36 -49.64 -18.56 -20.16
CA ASN A 36 -49.51 -20.00 -19.91
C ASN A 36 -48.90 -20.27 -18.52
N ASN A 37 -49.78 -20.63 -17.58
CA ASN A 37 -49.45 -21.54 -16.48
C ASN A 37 -49.35 -22.95 -17.07
N ASN A 38 -48.41 -23.77 -16.60
CA ASN A 38 -48.63 -25.22 -16.40
C ASN A 38 -47.46 -25.83 -15.59
N ASN A 39 -47.66 -25.89 -14.27
CA ASN A 39 -47.05 -26.87 -13.38
C ASN A 39 -47.86 -28.17 -13.48
N PRO A 40 -47.27 -29.32 -13.78
CA PRO A 40 -47.96 -30.59 -13.69
C PRO A 40 -47.57 -31.33 -12.40
N PHE A 41 -48.62 -31.68 -11.64
CA PHE A 41 -48.69 -32.83 -10.74
C PHE A 41 -48.11 -32.72 -9.31
N LEU A 42 -48.99 -32.25 -8.42
CA LEU A 42 -49.22 -32.89 -7.13
C LEU A 42 -50.04 -34.17 -7.38
N ASP A 43 -49.53 -35.32 -6.94
CA ASP A 43 -50.33 -36.43 -6.42
C ASP A 43 -49.46 -37.27 -5.48
N VAL A 44 -49.93 -37.42 -4.24
CA VAL A 44 -49.36 -38.24 -3.17
C VAL A 44 -50.06 -39.59 -3.19
N PRO A 45 -49.31 -40.70 -3.03
CA PRO A 45 -49.79 -41.75 -2.14
C PRO A 45 -48.78 -42.09 -1.03
N GLU A 46 -49.38 -42.37 0.11
CA GLU A 46 -48.86 -42.79 1.40
C GLU A 46 -48.39 -44.25 1.37
N GLU A 47 -47.09 -44.52 1.49
CA GLU A 47 -46.57 -45.78 2.07
C GLU A 47 -45.07 -45.66 2.40
N ALA A 48 -44.70 -45.97 3.65
CA ALA A 48 -43.32 -45.94 4.12
C ALA A 48 -42.60 -47.27 3.76
N PRO A 49 -41.39 -47.23 3.16
CA PRO A 49 -40.58 -48.44 2.99
C PRO A 49 -39.76 -48.77 4.27
N PRO A 50 -39.32 -50.03 4.42
CA PRO A 50 -39.05 -50.66 5.71
C PRO A 50 -37.65 -50.33 6.28
N THR A 51 -37.53 -50.57 7.59
CA THR A 51 -36.28 -50.55 8.37
C THR A 51 -35.27 -51.56 7.81
N TYR A 52 -34.07 -51.11 7.46
CA TYR A 52 -32.94 -51.99 7.17
C TYR A 52 -31.82 -51.76 8.19
N GLU A 53 -31.47 -52.84 8.89
CA GLU A 53 -30.36 -52.92 9.83
C GLU A 53 -28.98 -52.99 9.13
N SER A 54 -27.98 -52.65 9.94
CA SER A 54 -26.54 -52.52 9.68
C SER A 54 -25.91 -53.64 8.83
N THR A 55 -25.18 -53.23 7.79
CA THR A 55 -24.02 -54.00 7.29
C THR A 55 -22.82 -53.06 7.13
N GLN A 56 -21.87 -53.17 8.06
CA GLN A 56 -20.54 -52.58 7.94
C GLN A 56 -19.83 -53.17 6.72
N ARG A 57 -19.57 -52.34 5.70
CA ARG A 57 -18.57 -52.62 4.67
C ARG A 57 -17.40 -51.68 4.88
N ILE A 58 -16.30 -52.24 5.36
CA ILE A 58 -15.00 -51.59 5.44
C ILE A 58 -14.48 -51.44 4.01
N ALA A 59 -14.46 -50.22 3.48
CA ALA A 59 -13.72 -49.87 2.27
C ALA A 59 -12.30 -49.42 2.66
N PRO A 60 -11.23 -49.88 1.97
CA PRO A 60 -9.87 -49.53 2.31
C PRO A 60 -9.62 -48.04 2.07
N LEU A 61 -9.04 -47.40 3.08
CA LEU A 61 -8.59 -46.02 3.10
C LEU A 61 -7.62 -45.79 1.92
N LEU A 62 -8.06 -45.08 0.89
CA LEU A 62 -7.12 -44.46 -0.06
C LEU A 62 -6.48 -43.28 0.67
N ASP A 63 -5.19 -43.44 0.96
CA ASP A 63 -4.32 -42.46 1.58
C ASP A 63 -4.22 -41.22 0.68
N VAL A 64 -5.10 -40.26 0.90
CA VAL A 64 -4.96 -38.90 0.36
C VAL A 64 -4.03 -38.18 1.31
N PRO A 65 -2.82 -37.75 0.90
CA PRO A 65 -1.96 -37.00 1.78
C PRO A 65 -2.67 -35.69 2.13
N GLN A 66 -3.12 -35.57 3.38
CA GLN A 66 -3.49 -34.29 3.96
C GLN A 66 -2.27 -33.39 3.80
N ARG A 67 -2.40 -32.36 2.94
CA ARG A 67 -1.44 -31.27 2.86
C ARG A 67 -1.35 -30.69 4.27
N ALA A 68 -0.28 -31.05 4.98
CA ALA A 68 0.07 -30.45 6.24
C ALA A 68 0.08 -28.94 6.01
N VAL A 69 -0.80 -28.21 6.70
CA VAL A 69 -0.71 -26.77 6.76
C VAL A 69 0.64 -26.49 7.40
N SER A 70 1.62 -26.11 6.59
CA SER A 70 2.93 -25.75 7.10
C SER A 70 2.74 -24.69 8.17
N PRO A 71 3.28 -24.87 9.39
CA PRO A 71 3.15 -23.87 10.43
C PRO A 71 3.72 -22.57 9.88
N ALA A 72 2.90 -21.51 9.93
CA ALA A 72 3.30 -20.22 9.40
C ALA A 72 4.55 -19.75 10.16
N PRO A 73 5.61 -19.31 9.46
CA PRO A 73 6.89 -19.08 10.12
C PRO A 73 6.78 -17.92 11.09
N SER A 74 7.24 -18.15 12.32
CA SER A 74 7.35 -17.17 13.41
C SER A 74 8.74 -16.53 13.39
N MET A 75 8.94 -15.36 14.03
CA MET A 75 10.26 -14.72 14.17
C MET A 75 11.33 -15.71 14.68
N SER A 76 11.03 -16.51 15.70
CA SER A 76 11.92 -17.58 16.21
C SER A 76 12.27 -18.67 15.17
N SER A 77 11.52 -18.73 14.07
CA SER A 77 11.74 -19.67 12.95
C SER A 77 12.42 -19.01 11.74
N ILE A 78 12.44 -17.67 11.63
CA ILE A 78 13.01 -16.92 10.49
C ILE A 78 14.31 -16.22 10.89
N THR A 79 14.38 -15.65 12.09
CA THR A 79 15.60 -15.08 12.67
C THR A 79 16.16 -16.08 13.67
N SER A 80 17.20 -16.84 13.30
CA SER A 80 18.05 -17.45 14.31
C SER A 80 18.89 -16.35 14.97
N ALA A 81 19.49 -16.63 16.13
CA ALA A 81 20.45 -15.71 16.74
C ALA A 81 21.67 -15.40 15.83
N GLU A 82 21.83 -16.11 14.70
CA GLU A 82 22.95 -15.98 13.77
C GLU A 82 22.66 -15.05 12.58
N ASP A 83 21.39 -14.82 12.19
CA ASP A 83 21.05 -13.89 11.10
C ASP A 83 19.81 -13.04 11.40
N LYS A 84 20.07 -11.85 11.95
CA LYS A 84 19.05 -10.84 12.25
C LYS A 84 18.40 -10.20 11.01
N TYR A 85 18.84 -10.53 9.81
CA TYR A 85 18.39 -9.93 8.55
C TYR A 85 17.74 -10.93 7.60
N ALA A 86 17.66 -12.20 7.97
CA ALA A 86 17.08 -13.28 7.15
C ALA A 86 15.69 -12.94 6.58
N PHE A 87 14.89 -12.17 7.31
CA PHE A 87 13.54 -11.77 6.88
C PHE A 87 13.53 -10.77 5.72
N LEU A 88 14.63 -10.08 5.43
CA LEU A 88 14.73 -9.17 4.27
C LEU A 88 14.48 -9.92 2.95
N SER A 89 14.68 -11.25 2.92
CA SER A 89 14.36 -12.11 1.78
C SER A 89 12.86 -12.30 1.51
N THR A 90 12.00 -11.94 2.46
CA THR A 90 10.57 -12.29 2.44
C THR A 90 9.67 -11.22 1.81
N PHE A 91 10.19 -10.04 1.51
CA PHE A 91 9.46 -8.92 0.89
C PHE A 91 10.38 -8.08 0.01
N ASP A 92 9.80 -7.40 -0.97
CA ASP A 92 10.51 -6.41 -1.77
C ASP A 92 10.61 -5.09 -0.97
N THR A 93 11.82 -4.55 -0.84
CA THR A 93 12.03 -3.27 -0.15
C THR A 93 11.97 -2.10 -1.13
N ILE A 94 11.03 -1.17 -0.88
CA ILE A 94 10.81 0.01 -1.71
C ILE A 94 11.06 1.26 -0.87
N PHE A 95 12.03 2.09 -1.25
CA PHE A 95 12.22 3.40 -0.65
C PHE A 95 11.50 4.49 -1.45
N VAL A 96 10.69 5.29 -0.77
CA VAL A 96 10.08 6.50 -1.32
C VAL A 96 10.77 7.70 -0.68
N ILE A 97 11.65 8.35 -1.42
CA ILE A 97 12.48 9.44 -0.92
C ILE A 97 11.82 10.77 -1.25
N ASP A 98 11.64 11.59 -0.23
CA ASP A 98 11.29 12.98 -0.38
C ASP A 98 12.44 13.75 -1.07
N ASP A 99 12.15 14.28 -2.25
CA ASP A 99 13.02 15.18 -3.00
C ASP A 99 12.39 16.57 -3.11
N SER A 100 11.54 16.98 -2.17
CA SER A 100 11.00 18.33 -2.04
C SER A 100 12.08 19.36 -1.72
N GLY A 101 11.74 20.64 -1.81
CA GLY A 101 12.70 21.72 -1.52
C GLY A 101 13.24 21.73 -0.09
N SER A 102 12.46 21.27 0.91
CA SER A 102 12.87 21.27 2.33
C SER A 102 14.05 20.34 2.60
N MET A 103 14.14 19.25 1.84
CA MET A 103 15.21 18.25 1.95
C MET A 103 16.60 18.78 1.59
N ALA A 104 16.70 19.96 0.95
CA ALA A 104 17.96 20.53 0.47
C ALA A 104 19.02 20.66 1.59
N GLY A 105 20.22 20.18 1.29
CA GLY A 105 21.36 20.28 2.20
C GLY A 105 21.52 19.07 3.10
N ARG A 106 21.21 19.21 4.39
CA ARG A 106 21.56 18.23 5.40
C ARG A 106 20.75 16.93 5.26
N SER A 107 19.42 17.02 5.25
CA SER A 107 18.52 15.87 5.14
C SER A 107 18.86 15.03 3.89
N TRP A 108 19.03 15.68 2.73
CA TRP A 108 19.39 14.99 1.48
C TRP A 108 20.70 14.20 1.55
N ARG A 109 21.75 14.78 2.16
CA ARG A 109 23.05 14.09 2.32
C ARG A 109 22.94 12.90 3.27
N GLU A 110 22.24 13.10 4.38
CA GLU A 110 22.01 12.07 5.40
C GLU A 110 21.23 10.87 4.84
N VAL A 111 20.18 11.12 4.07
CA VAL A 111 19.42 10.05 3.39
C VAL A 111 20.30 9.31 2.38
N ARG A 112 21.09 10.03 1.56
CA ARG A 112 22.02 9.40 0.61
C ARG A 112 23.00 8.46 1.30
N GLU A 113 23.62 8.92 2.38
CA GLU A 113 24.61 8.15 3.14
C GLU A 113 23.99 6.90 3.75
N ALA A 114 22.85 7.04 4.41
CA ALA A 114 22.18 5.92 5.03
C ALA A 114 21.65 4.90 4.00
N LEU A 115 21.11 5.32 2.86
CA LEU A 115 20.75 4.41 1.76
C LEU A 115 21.98 3.71 1.18
N SER A 116 23.11 4.41 1.05
CA SER A 116 24.36 3.84 0.52
C SER A 116 24.87 2.71 1.42
N THR A 117 24.66 2.80 2.73
CA THR A 117 25.01 1.74 3.68
C THR A 117 24.02 0.58 3.67
N ILE A 118 22.73 0.86 3.45
CA ILE A 118 21.67 -0.16 3.56
C ILE A 118 21.48 -0.96 2.28
N ALA A 119 21.66 -0.37 1.10
CA ALA A 119 21.48 -1.11 -0.14
C ALA A 119 22.28 -2.44 -0.16
N PRO A 120 23.59 -2.46 0.19
CA PRO A 120 24.34 -3.71 0.28
C PRO A 120 23.76 -4.71 1.31
N ILE A 121 23.28 -4.23 2.45
CA ILE A 121 22.68 -5.06 3.51
C ILE A 121 21.36 -5.67 3.04
N CYS A 122 20.49 -4.88 2.38
CA CYS A 122 19.28 -5.44 1.78
C CYS A 122 19.63 -6.49 0.74
N THR A 123 20.63 -6.24 -0.11
CA THR A 123 20.95 -7.14 -1.22
C THR A 123 21.67 -8.42 -0.84
N SER A 124 22.27 -8.50 0.35
CA SER A 124 22.83 -9.76 0.84
C SER A 124 21.75 -10.78 1.18
N HIS A 125 20.51 -10.34 1.41
CA HIS A 125 19.36 -11.19 1.73
C HIS A 125 18.28 -11.16 0.64
N ASP A 126 18.26 -10.13 -0.20
CA ASP A 126 17.34 -10.00 -1.33
C ASP A 126 18.10 -9.70 -2.64
N PRO A 127 18.45 -10.74 -3.44
CA PRO A 127 19.34 -10.59 -4.58
C PRO A 127 18.80 -9.71 -5.72
N ASP A 128 17.49 -9.46 -5.78
CA ASP A 128 16.89 -8.56 -6.77
C ASP A 128 17.30 -7.09 -6.52
N GLY A 129 17.40 -6.68 -5.26
CA GLY A 129 17.85 -5.38 -4.80
C GLY A 129 16.71 -4.50 -4.30
N ILE A 130 17.00 -3.24 -4.00
CA ILE A 130 15.96 -2.28 -3.55
C ILE A 130 15.43 -1.47 -4.72
N ASP A 131 14.16 -1.08 -4.63
CA ASP A 131 13.57 -0.10 -5.52
C ASP A 131 13.54 1.27 -4.86
N VAL A 132 13.81 2.33 -5.62
CA VAL A 132 13.79 3.72 -5.15
C VAL A 132 12.88 4.56 -6.01
N TYR A 133 11.94 5.25 -5.38
CA TYR A 133 11.09 6.26 -6.01
C TYR A 133 11.31 7.59 -5.32
N PHE A 134 11.27 8.69 -6.07
CA PHE A 134 11.21 10.04 -5.49
C PHE A 134 9.79 10.59 -5.50
N LEU A 135 9.45 11.50 -4.58
CA LEU A 135 8.12 12.14 -4.55
C LEU A 135 7.83 12.94 -5.82
N ASN A 136 8.79 13.75 -6.28
CA ASN A 136 8.67 14.66 -7.41
C ASN A 136 9.37 14.10 -8.66
N HIS A 137 10.62 13.65 -8.55
CA HIS A 137 11.37 13.14 -9.69
C HIS A 137 10.79 11.82 -10.22
N ARG A 138 10.86 11.62 -11.54
CA ARG A 138 10.45 10.41 -12.25
C ARG A 138 11.55 9.99 -13.21
N SER A 139 12.04 8.77 -13.05
CA SER A 139 12.94 8.17 -14.04
C SER A 139 12.19 7.90 -15.37
N PRO A 140 12.90 7.67 -16.48
CA PRO A 140 12.26 7.22 -17.73
C PRO A 140 11.83 5.74 -17.71
N ALA A 141 12.10 4.99 -16.62
CA ALA A 141 11.84 3.57 -16.56
C ALA A 141 10.33 3.28 -16.48
N ALA A 142 9.84 2.38 -17.34
CA ALA A 142 8.42 2.04 -17.44
C ALA A 142 7.92 1.12 -16.30
N GLY A 143 8.83 0.45 -15.58
CA GLY A 143 8.48 -0.59 -14.61
C GLY A 143 8.09 -1.92 -15.28
N THR A 144 7.59 -2.86 -14.48
CA THR A 144 7.23 -4.23 -14.90
C THR A 144 5.71 -4.47 -14.96
N GLY A 145 4.91 -3.42 -14.71
CA GLY A 145 3.46 -3.51 -14.55
C GLY A 145 3.02 -3.99 -13.15
N VAL A 146 3.95 -4.53 -12.36
CA VAL A 146 3.85 -4.65 -10.90
C VAL A 146 4.55 -3.45 -10.25
N GLN A 147 5.80 -3.19 -10.66
CA GLN A 147 6.50 -1.94 -10.36
C GLN A 147 5.87 -0.79 -11.14
N ALA A 148 5.66 0.33 -10.45
CA ALA A 148 5.16 1.55 -11.05
C ALA A 148 6.22 2.22 -11.92
N PRO A 149 5.83 2.98 -12.96
CA PRO A 149 6.77 3.76 -13.73
C PRO A 149 7.43 4.87 -12.91
N GLY A 150 8.57 5.35 -13.40
CA GLY A 150 9.29 6.47 -12.82
C GLY A 150 10.03 6.17 -11.52
N GLY A 151 10.33 4.89 -11.26
CA GLY A 151 11.22 4.42 -10.19
C GLY A 151 12.60 4.02 -10.72
N TYR A 152 13.52 3.77 -9.82
CA TYR A 152 14.84 3.21 -10.06
C TYR A 152 14.86 1.83 -9.42
N PHE A 153 15.06 0.80 -10.22
CA PHE A 153 14.84 -0.57 -9.78
C PHE A 153 16.14 -1.32 -9.57
N GLN A 154 16.11 -2.33 -8.70
CA GLN A 154 17.21 -3.28 -8.51
C GLN A 154 18.53 -2.56 -8.18
N ILE A 155 18.47 -1.57 -7.29
CA ILE A 155 19.64 -0.88 -6.75
C ILE A 155 20.30 -1.82 -5.74
N ARG A 156 21.58 -2.11 -5.94
CA ARG A 156 22.31 -3.13 -5.17
C ARG A 156 23.49 -2.60 -4.38
N ASP A 157 24.15 -1.58 -4.90
CA ASP A 157 25.38 -1.08 -4.31
C ASP A 157 25.36 0.42 -4.01
N ALA A 158 26.28 0.82 -3.14
CA ALA A 158 26.45 2.21 -2.73
C ALA A 158 26.74 3.15 -3.91
N ASN A 159 27.45 2.69 -4.95
CA ASN A 159 27.79 3.53 -6.10
C ASN A 159 26.55 3.84 -6.95
N GLN A 160 25.62 2.89 -7.08
CA GLN A 160 24.33 3.13 -7.73
C GLN A 160 23.51 4.17 -6.95
N VAL A 161 23.48 4.08 -5.61
CA VAL A 161 22.84 5.10 -4.75
C VAL A 161 23.50 6.46 -4.92
N GLN A 162 24.84 6.53 -4.94
CA GLN A 162 25.55 7.80 -5.14
C GLN A 162 25.18 8.45 -6.49
N ARG A 163 25.26 7.70 -7.59
CA ARG A 163 24.87 8.19 -8.94
C ARG A 163 23.42 8.66 -8.98
N LEU A 164 22.53 7.93 -8.28
CA LEU A 164 21.12 8.30 -8.18
C LEU A 164 20.96 9.69 -7.56
N PHE A 165 21.55 9.92 -6.39
CA PHE A 165 21.48 11.22 -5.68
C PHE A 165 22.27 12.33 -6.37
N GLU A 166 23.25 12.00 -7.22
CA GLU A 166 23.92 12.96 -8.10
C GLU A 166 23.01 13.45 -9.23
N SER A 167 22.14 12.56 -9.76
CA SER A 167 21.21 12.85 -10.86
C SER A 167 19.93 13.58 -10.45
N VAL A 168 19.58 13.56 -9.15
CA VAL A 168 18.37 14.19 -8.61
C VAL A 168 18.73 15.36 -7.69
N ARG A 169 17.89 16.39 -7.69
CA ARG A 169 18.06 17.58 -6.86
C ARG A 169 16.76 17.87 -6.10
N PRO A 170 16.84 18.13 -4.77
CA PRO A 170 15.69 18.54 -3.97
C PRO A 170 15.00 19.77 -4.55
N ARG A 171 13.71 19.66 -4.87
CA ARG A 171 12.85 20.73 -5.40
C ARG A 171 11.37 20.34 -5.33
N GLY A 172 10.50 21.35 -5.29
CA GLY A 172 9.06 21.14 -5.36
C GLY A 172 8.43 20.85 -4.00
N ALA A 173 7.21 20.32 -4.05
CA ALA A 173 6.36 20.07 -2.90
C ALA A 173 6.57 18.64 -2.36
N THR A 174 5.74 18.22 -1.39
CA THR A 174 5.79 16.90 -0.77
C THR A 174 4.51 16.11 -1.12
N PRO A 175 4.30 15.70 -2.40
CA PRO A 175 3.07 15.02 -2.85
C PRO A 175 3.05 13.52 -2.47
N THR A 176 3.03 13.25 -1.17
CA THR A 176 3.15 11.92 -0.58
C THR A 176 2.02 10.99 -1.03
N GLY A 177 0.77 11.44 -0.92
CA GLY A 177 -0.40 10.63 -1.27
C GLY A 177 -0.42 10.25 -2.75
N SER A 178 -0.19 11.23 -3.63
CA SER A 178 -0.12 11.02 -5.08
C SER A 178 0.96 10.01 -5.45
N ARG A 179 2.14 10.12 -4.83
CA ARG A 179 3.23 9.18 -5.12
C ARG A 179 2.94 7.78 -4.60
N LEU A 180 2.43 7.64 -3.37
CA LEU A 180 1.97 6.35 -2.84
C LEU A 180 0.91 5.72 -3.72
N HIS A 181 -0.06 6.51 -4.21
CA HIS A 181 -1.08 6.02 -5.13
C HIS A 181 -0.47 5.43 -6.40
N SER A 182 0.52 6.11 -6.98
CA SER A 182 1.18 5.65 -8.21
C SER A 182 1.91 4.32 -8.03
N ILE A 183 2.47 4.07 -6.85
CA ILE A 183 3.22 2.86 -6.50
C ILE A 183 2.27 1.71 -6.16
N LEU A 184 1.27 1.96 -5.31
CA LEU A 184 0.33 0.95 -4.83
C LEU A 184 -0.64 0.48 -5.92
N LYS A 185 -1.07 1.37 -6.81
CA LYS A 185 -2.08 1.06 -7.84
C LYS A 185 -1.71 -0.15 -8.74
N PRO A 186 -0.54 -0.21 -9.41
CA PRO A 186 -0.19 -1.35 -10.25
C PRO A 186 -0.02 -2.63 -9.44
N TYR A 187 0.56 -2.54 -8.23
CA TYR A 187 0.74 -3.69 -7.34
C TYR A 187 -0.60 -4.31 -6.90
N VAL A 188 -1.51 -3.49 -6.35
CA VAL A 188 -2.84 -3.97 -5.92
C VAL A 188 -3.67 -4.47 -7.10
N ALA A 189 -3.54 -3.85 -8.28
CA ALA A 189 -4.18 -4.34 -9.50
C ALA A 189 -3.59 -5.68 -9.98
N HIS A 190 -2.30 -5.93 -9.77
CA HIS A 190 -1.68 -7.22 -10.02
C HIS A 190 -2.23 -8.30 -9.08
N LEU A 191 -2.28 -8.03 -7.78
CA LEU A 191 -2.86 -8.93 -6.78
C LEU A 191 -4.32 -9.26 -7.10
N SER A 192 -5.13 -8.25 -7.44
CA SER A 192 -6.54 -8.44 -7.78
C SER A 192 -6.73 -9.37 -8.99
N ARG A 193 -5.87 -9.26 -10.02
CA ARG A 193 -5.90 -10.16 -11.19
C ARG A 193 -5.47 -11.59 -10.86
N ARG A 194 -4.74 -11.78 -9.78
CA ARG A 194 -4.22 -13.06 -9.31
C ARG A 194 -4.81 -13.45 -7.95
N ALA A 195 -6.05 -13.06 -7.67
CA ALA A 195 -6.69 -13.26 -6.36
C ALA A 195 -6.59 -14.71 -5.85
N ALA A 196 -6.77 -15.69 -6.74
CA ALA A 196 -6.66 -17.12 -6.40
C ALA A 196 -5.24 -17.58 -6.01
N ASN A 197 -4.20 -16.80 -6.35
CA ASN A 197 -2.78 -17.10 -6.12
C ASN A 197 -2.05 -15.88 -5.53
N ILE A 198 -2.70 -15.11 -4.63
CA ILE A 198 -2.09 -13.92 -4.03
C ILE A 198 -0.74 -14.23 -3.38
N ASP A 199 -0.62 -15.39 -2.71
CA ASP A 199 0.61 -15.85 -2.06
C ASP A 199 1.80 -16.05 -3.00
N SER A 200 1.58 -16.07 -4.32
CA SER A 200 2.66 -16.11 -5.32
C SER A 200 3.31 -14.75 -5.59
N THR A 201 2.71 -13.67 -5.08
CA THR A 201 3.24 -12.31 -5.22
C THR A 201 3.96 -11.93 -3.94
N LYS A 202 5.26 -11.65 -4.04
CA LYS A 202 6.09 -11.23 -2.92
C LYS A 202 5.50 -9.97 -2.26
N PRO A 203 5.33 -9.95 -0.92
CA PRO A 203 4.91 -8.75 -0.19
C PRO A 203 5.84 -7.56 -0.43
N VAL A 204 5.34 -6.33 -0.26
CA VAL A 204 6.15 -5.11 -0.39
C VAL A 204 6.26 -4.37 0.94
N ASN A 205 7.44 -3.85 1.25
CA ASN A 205 7.68 -2.93 2.37
C ASN A 205 8.11 -1.55 1.84
N ILE A 206 7.20 -0.59 1.91
CA ILE A 206 7.39 0.78 1.41
C ILE A 206 7.85 1.68 2.56
N ILE A 207 9.06 2.21 2.46
CA ILE A 207 9.65 3.11 3.46
C ILE A 207 9.69 4.53 2.88
N VAL A 208 8.81 5.39 3.38
CA VAL A 208 8.74 6.80 3.00
C VAL A 208 9.68 7.60 3.88
N ILE A 209 10.71 8.23 3.30
CA ILE A 209 11.68 9.06 4.03
C ILE A 209 11.43 10.53 3.70
N THR A 210 11.09 11.35 4.70
CA THR A 210 10.70 12.76 4.51
C THR A 210 11.09 13.63 5.69
N ASP A 211 11.32 14.93 5.44
CA ASP A 211 11.50 15.96 6.48
C ASP A 211 10.36 16.98 6.54
N GLY A 212 9.29 16.77 5.78
CA GLY A 212 8.21 17.73 5.60
C GLY A 212 6.81 17.13 5.76
N CYS A 213 5.83 18.00 5.91
CA CYS A 213 4.43 17.61 5.89
C CYS A 213 3.97 17.28 4.46
N PRO A 214 3.09 16.27 4.29
CA PRO A 214 2.43 16.04 3.01
C PRO A 214 1.70 17.30 2.52
N THR A 215 1.83 17.58 1.22
CA THR A 215 1.13 18.70 0.54
C THR A 215 -0.18 18.27 -0.12
N ASP A 216 -0.52 17.00 0.03
CA ASP A 216 -1.74 16.34 -0.42
C ASP A 216 -2.28 15.43 0.70
N ASP A 217 -3.26 14.58 0.37
CA ASP A 217 -3.92 13.70 1.32
C ASP A 217 -3.44 12.24 1.16
N PRO A 218 -2.40 11.81 1.91
CA PRO A 218 -1.99 10.41 1.93
C PRO A 218 -2.95 9.49 2.67
N GLU A 219 -3.70 9.97 3.66
CA GLU A 219 -4.64 9.17 4.45
C GLU A 219 -5.68 8.53 3.55
N SER A 220 -6.38 9.34 2.74
CA SER A 220 -7.40 8.84 1.80
C SER A 220 -6.86 7.79 0.83
N ILE A 221 -5.61 7.95 0.37
CA ILE A 221 -4.97 7.01 -0.55
C ILE A 221 -4.66 5.68 0.14
N ILE A 222 -4.15 5.74 1.37
CA ILE A 222 -3.84 4.56 2.17
C ILE A 222 -5.13 3.81 2.49
N VAL A 223 -6.16 4.49 3.01
CA VAL A 223 -7.48 3.90 3.32
C VAL A 223 -8.10 3.25 2.09
N HIS A 224 -8.01 3.89 0.92
CA HIS A 224 -8.52 3.34 -0.33
C HIS A 224 -7.85 2.03 -0.71
N HIS A 225 -6.52 1.94 -0.64
CA HIS A 225 -5.80 0.71 -0.99
C HIS A 225 -5.91 -0.36 0.09
N ALA A 226 -5.98 0.03 1.36
CA ALA A 226 -6.25 -0.87 2.47
C ALA A 226 -7.57 -1.64 2.26
N ARG A 227 -8.66 -0.92 1.98
CA ARG A 227 -9.98 -1.50 1.70
C ARG A 227 -9.96 -2.43 0.48
N LYS A 228 -9.20 -2.07 -0.57
CA LYS A 228 -9.04 -2.94 -1.75
C LYS A 228 -8.31 -4.24 -1.45
N LEU A 229 -7.27 -4.18 -0.63
CA LEU A 229 -6.53 -5.37 -0.20
C LEU A 229 -7.43 -6.29 0.63
N ASP A 230 -8.29 -5.73 1.48
CA ASP A 230 -9.24 -6.52 2.28
C ASP A 230 -10.34 -7.16 1.42
N GLN A 231 -10.82 -6.46 0.38
CA GLN A 231 -11.80 -7.01 -0.59
C GLN A 231 -11.30 -8.24 -1.35
N ILE A 232 -10.00 -8.35 -1.57
CA ILE A 232 -9.38 -9.51 -2.23
C ILE A 232 -8.79 -10.50 -1.22
N GLU A 233 -9.10 -10.34 0.07
CA GLU A 233 -8.61 -11.17 1.18
C GLU A 233 -7.07 -11.29 1.20
N ALA A 234 -6.36 -10.24 0.79
CA ALA A 234 -4.90 -10.25 0.74
C ALA A 234 -4.32 -10.42 2.16
N PRO A 235 -3.28 -11.26 2.35
CA PRO A 235 -2.64 -11.47 3.64
C PRO A 235 -2.31 -10.13 4.33
N PRO A 236 -2.52 -9.95 5.64
CA PRO A 236 -2.34 -8.66 6.32
C PRO A 236 -0.99 -7.97 6.04
N HIS A 237 0.06 -8.78 5.89
CA HIS A 237 1.44 -8.35 5.63
C HIS A 237 1.77 -8.11 4.15
N GLN A 238 0.82 -8.25 3.22
CA GLN A 238 1.06 -8.13 1.79
C GLN A 238 1.63 -6.76 1.39
N VAL A 239 1.19 -5.71 2.08
CA VAL A 239 1.71 -4.35 1.90
C VAL A 239 2.02 -3.78 3.28
N GLY A 240 3.23 -3.26 3.40
CA GLY A 240 3.69 -2.45 4.51
C GLY A 240 4.02 -1.04 4.06
N ILE A 241 3.61 -0.04 4.83
CA ILE A 241 4.05 1.35 4.68
C ILE A 241 4.68 1.79 5.99
N GLN A 242 5.82 2.44 5.92
CA GLN A 242 6.55 2.95 7.06
C GLN A 242 6.97 4.38 6.75
N PHE A 243 6.47 5.34 7.53
CA PHE A 243 6.97 6.71 7.46
C PHE A 243 8.20 6.84 8.35
N PHE A 244 9.23 7.45 7.81
CA PHE A 244 10.48 7.70 8.49
C PHE A 244 10.86 9.16 8.37
N GLN A 245 10.69 9.89 9.47
CA GLN A 245 11.05 11.29 9.52
C GLN A 245 12.57 11.45 9.64
N VAL A 246 13.14 12.30 8.79
CA VAL A 246 14.50 12.80 8.91
C VAL A 246 14.49 14.29 9.28
N GLY A 247 15.51 14.74 9.99
CA GLY A 247 15.50 16.09 10.57
C GLY A 247 14.53 16.22 11.76
N ASN A 248 14.35 17.46 12.23
CA ASN A 248 13.61 17.77 13.46
C ASN A 248 12.48 18.79 13.21
N GLU A 249 11.90 18.77 12.01
CA GLU A 249 10.81 19.68 11.64
C GLU A 249 9.52 19.30 12.38
N LEU A 250 9.01 20.22 13.19
CA LEU A 250 7.87 19.93 14.08
C LEU A 250 6.56 19.72 13.31
N GLY A 251 6.39 20.39 12.17
CA GLY A 251 5.24 20.21 11.28
C GLY A 251 5.16 18.79 10.73
N ALA A 252 6.28 18.24 10.26
CA ALA A 252 6.40 16.87 9.79
C ALA A 252 6.13 15.87 10.92
N THR A 253 6.68 16.12 12.11
CA THR A 253 6.39 15.27 13.29
C THR A 253 4.90 15.26 13.62
N LYS A 254 4.26 16.43 13.60
CA LYS A 254 2.84 16.56 13.88
C LYS A 254 1.99 15.87 12.79
N ALA A 255 2.27 16.14 11.52
CA ALA A 255 1.53 15.58 10.39
C ALA A 255 1.64 14.05 10.33
N LEU A 256 2.81 13.48 10.63
CA LEU A 256 2.97 12.02 10.67
C LEU A 256 2.25 11.37 11.84
N ARG A 257 2.17 12.04 13.00
CA ARG A 257 1.37 11.55 14.14
C ARG A 257 -0.11 11.61 13.85
N GLU A 258 -0.59 12.73 13.32
CA GLU A 258 -1.99 12.89 12.90
C GLU A 258 -2.35 11.79 11.89
N LEU A 259 -1.50 11.54 10.88
CA LEU A 259 -1.71 10.45 9.94
C LEU A 259 -1.78 9.06 10.61
N ASP A 260 -0.94 8.77 11.60
CA ASP A 260 -0.94 7.48 12.30
C ASP A 260 -2.22 7.29 13.14
N ASP A 261 -2.60 8.33 13.89
CA ASP A 261 -3.80 8.36 14.73
C ASP A 261 -5.07 8.26 13.88
N ASP A 262 -5.17 9.06 12.81
CA ASP A 262 -6.32 9.05 11.90
C ASP A 262 -6.49 7.67 11.26
N LEU A 263 -5.40 7.03 10.79
CA LEU A 263 -5.46 5.69 10.22
C LEU A 263 -5.87 4.61 11.23
N ALA A 264 -5.48 4.74 12.49
CA ALA A 264 -5.91 3.83 13.55
C ALA A 264 -7.43 3.89 13.78
N ASP A 265 -8.02 5.09 13.67
CA ASP A 265 -9.45 5.34 13.86
C ASP A 265 -10.32 4.88 12.67
N GLN A 266 -9.74 4.75 11.47
CA GLN A 266 -10.46 4.32 10.25
C GLN A 266 -10.85 2.83 10.23
N GLY A 267 -10.38 2.04 11.20
CA GLY A 267 -10.68 0.60 11.29
C GLY A 267 -10.17 -0.22 10.08
N ILE A 268 -9.14 0.27 9.39
CA ILE A 268 -8.50 -0.42 8.28
C ILE A 268 -7.53 -1.50 8.79
N ARG A 269 -7.11 -2.39 7.89
CA ARG A 269 -5.99 -3.30 8.16
C ARG A 269 -4.75 -2.55 8.66
N ASP A 270 -4.06 -3.16 9.62
CA ASP A 270 -2.79 -2.68 10.14
C ASP A 270 -1.68 -2.85 9.11
N MET A 271 -1.37 -1.77 8.39
CA MET A 271 -0.38 -1.74 7.31
C MET A 271 0.51 -0.50 7.30
N VAL A 272 0.30 0.44 8.22
CA VAL A 272 1.07 1.68 8.33
C VAL A 272 1.71 1.76 9.70
N ASP A 273 2.99 2.12 9.74
CA ASP A 273 3.71 2.45 10.96
C ASP A 273 4.44 3.78 10.76
N THR A 274 4.67 4.53 11.84
CA THR A 274 5.46 5.77 11.82
C THR A 274 6.69 5.66 12.74
N ALA A 275 7.82 6.21 12.28
CA ALA A 275 9.07 6.23 13.02
C ALA A 275 9.76 7.57 12.81
N THR A 276 10.33 8.12 13.89
CA THR A 276 11.04 9.40 13.86
C THR A 276 12.50 9.18 14.23
N TRP A 277 13.44 9.68 13.43
CA TRP A 277 14.83 9.81 13.85
C TRP A 277 15.05 11.14 14.55
N ASN A 278 14.93 11.13 15.87
CA ASN A 278 15.31 12.27 16.69
C ASN A 278 16.80 12.19 17.03
N SER A 279 17.55 13.22 16.65
CA SER A 279 18.94 13.48 17.10
C SER A 279 19.09 13.61 18.63
N THR A 280 18.00 13.48 19.40
CA THR A 280 17.95 13.56 20.86
C THR A 280 17.85 12.20 21.55
N THR A 281 17.80 11.09 20.81
CA THR A 281 17.93 9.75 21.40
C THR A 281 19.36 9.59 21.94
N SER A 282 19.54 8.98 23.11
CA SER A 282 20.72 9.03 23.99
C SER A 282 22.10 8.66 23.41
N ASP A 283 22.16 8.22 22.16
CA ASP A 283 23.41 8.09 21.41
C ASP A 283 23.62 9.36 20.58
N ASN A 284 24.65 10.12 20.95
CA ASN A 284 25.03 11.47 20.47
C ASN A 284 25.29 11.63 18.94
N SER A 285 24.80 10.75 18.07
CA SER A 285 24.89 10.92 16.63
C SER A 285 23.88 11.97 16.18
N LYS A 286 24.35 13.17 15.89
CA LYS A 286 23.50 14.25 15.34
C LYS A 286 22.87 13.85 14.01
N ALA A 287 23.53 13.01 13.21
CA ALA A 287 23.14 12.64 11.84
C ALA A 287 22.34 11.33 11.77
N LEU A 288 21.49 11.20 10.75
CA LEU A 288 20.86 9.94 10.38
C LEU A 288 21.91 8.85 10.13
N THR A 289 21.79 7.72 10.82
CA THR A 289 22.71 6.59 10.66
C THR A 289 22.07 5.45 9.88
N ALA A 290 22.91 4.60 9.32
CA ALA A 290 22.49 3.33 8.74
C ALA A 290 21.74 2.46 9.76
N ASP A 291 22.17 2.44 11.02
CA ASP A 291 21.47 1.71 12.08
C ASP A 291 20.06 2.25 12.34
N GLY A 292 19.87 3.57 12.21
CA GLY A 292 18.56 4.21 12.32
C GLY A 292 17.59 3.75 11.23
N ILE A 293 17.98 3.85 9.96
CA ILE A 293 17.13 3.35 8.86
C ILE A 293 17.00 1.82 8.91
N LEU A 294 18.06 1.09 9.28
CA LEU A 294 17.99 -0.36 9.40
C LEU A 294 16.98 -0.75 10.48
N LYS A 295 17.02 -0.13 11.66
CA LYS A 295 16.00 -0.32 12.71
C LYS A 295 14.58 -0.05 12.19
N VAL A 296 14.40 0.88 11.27
CA VAL A 296 13.10 1.17 10.66
C VAL A 296 12.69 0.06 9.70
N VAL A 297 13.61 -0.37 8.82
CA VAL A 297 13.43 -1.53 7.92
C VAL A 297 13.07 -2.77 8.74
N LEU A 298 13.75 -3.01 9.86
CA LEU A 298 13.52 -4.18 10.73
C LEU A 298 12.28 -4.01 11.61
N GLY A 299 12.07 -2.85 12.22
CA GLY A 299 11.05 -2.58 13.24
C GLY A 299 9.63 -2.64 12.69
N ALA A 300 9.43 -2.14 11.46
CA ALA A 300 8.16 -2.24 10.73
C ALA A 300 7.76 -3.71 10.49
N VAL A 301 8.74 -4.60 10.34
CA VAL A 301 8.55 -6.00 10.01
C VAL A 301 8.35 -6.86 11.26
N VAL A 302 9.15 -6.63 12.31
CA VAL A 302 9.09 -7.38 13.57
C VAL A 302 7.72 -7.24 14.24
N ARG A 303 7.17 -6.01 14.32
CA ARG A 303 5.83 -5.77 14.89
C ARG A 303 4.73 -6.55 14.17
N ARG A 304 4.86 -6.73 12.85
CA ARG A 304 3.88 -7.43 12.01
C ARG A 304 4.01 -8.95 12.12
N LEU A 305 5.24 -9.47 12.25
CA LEU A 305 5.49 -10.91 12.45
C LEU A 305 5.09 -11.38 13.85
N ASP A 306 5.37 -10.60 14.89
CA ASP A 306 4.97 -10.93 16.27
C ASP A 306 3.45 -11.03 16.40
N ARG A 307 2.70 -10.16 15.69
CA ARG A 307 1.24 -10.17 15.69
C ARG A 307 0.64 -11.41 14.98
N LYS A 308 1.32 -11.94 13.96
CA LYS A 308 0.94 -13.19 13.28
C LYS A 308 0.94 -14.40 14.22
N SER A 309 1.93 -14.48 15.12
CA SER A 309 2.02 -15.56 16.11
C SER A 309 0.86 -15.54 17.11
N THR A 310 0.43 -14.35 17.54
CA THR A 310 -0.64 -14.20 18.55
C THR A 310 -2.05 -14.57 18.06
N ARG A 311 -2.36 -14.43 16.76
CA ARG A 311 -3.68 -14.79 16.20
C ARG A 311 -3.84 -16.28 15.90
N SER A 312 -2.74 -17.04 15.82
CA SER A 312 -2.75 -18.48 15.57
C SER A 312 -2.85 -19.35 16.83
N SER A 313 -2.96 -18.76 18.02
CA SER A 313 -3.14 -19.49 19.29
C SER A 313 -4.61 -19.43 19.72
N PRO A 314 -5.41 -20.51 19.60
CA PRO A 314 -6.69 -20.59 20.27
C PRO A 314 -6.44 -20.58 21.78
N GLN A 315 -7.13 -19.71 22.51
CA GLN A 315 -7.22 -19.79 23.96
C GLN A 315 -7.59 -21.22 24.36
N GLY A 316 -6.66 -21.90 25.03
CA GLY A 316 -6.95 -23.16 25.69
C GLY A 316 -8.04 -22.90 26.73
N ARG A 317 -9.27 -23.35 26.43
CA ARG A 317 -10.31 -23.51 27.44
C ARG A 317 -9.76 -24.44 28.51
N ARG A 318 -9.47 -23.87 29.69
CA ARG A 318 -9.32 -24.64 30.91
C ARG A 318 -10.72 -25.08 31.36
N HIS A 319 -10.80 -26.38 31.66
CA HIS A 319 -11.95 -27.09 32.21
C HIS A 319 -12.43 -26.50 33.54
#